data_AF-A0A9D5KIJ9-F1
#
_entry.id   AF-A0A9D5KIJ9-F1
#
_cell.length_a   1.000
_cell.length_b   1.000
_cell.length_c   1.000
_cell.angle_alpha   90.00
_cell.angle_beta   90.00
_cell.angle_gamma   90.00
#
_symmetry.space_group_name_H-M   'P 1'
#
loop_
_entity.id
_entity.type
_entity.pdbx_description
1 polymer ?
#
loop_
_entity_poly.entity_id
_entity_poly.type
_entity_poly.pdbx_seq_one_letter_code
_entity_poly.pdbx_strand_id
1 'polypeptide(L)'
;MNRRRTSARGSYVKGIILLAVLLVGLFIYNKVSREGVPGYVVDVFSDQSVDVREVDQYSEAEQDSVRKAAAGFWTYRSERDGKDMPMAVRDRIELRENGIIWRVRTETLYLPSGDSTSFTHISHAFLIPFGRLDAGMSVSEVHFIGLVWIHDNDTCYTPIHKKIPDFDSHAWTRVAFRNWIHQSIDTTFILHGREYSPYGDADLAAFFPAGAIGLIDSINIGQCPHSLTHGGLVKEAVLEDVKDMTVDARLEERVRRLVDTYYIDYCLKPVLEKRSTGTAPATGTIE
;
A
#
# COMPACT_ATOMS: atom_id res chain seq x y z
N MET A 1 -45.81 8.84 35.94
CA MET A 1 -44.37 9.12 35.68
C MET A 1 -43.58 7.83 35.82
N ASN A 2 -43.28 7.15 34.71
CA ASN A 2 -42.46 5.93 34.71
C ASN A 2 -40.97 6.29 34.71
N ARG A 3 -40.30 6.18 35.86
CA ARG A 3 -38.83 6.25 35.95
C ARG A 3 -38.24 4.99 35.30
N ARG A 4 -37.74 5.13 34.06
CA ARG A 4 -36.86 4.12 33.44
C ARG A 4 -35.62 3.95 34.32
N ARG A 5 -35.53 2.83 35.04
CA ARG A 5 -34.29 2.38 35.69
C ARG A 5 -33.31 1.99 34.59
N THR A 6 -32.41 2.89 34.22
CA THR A 6 -31.24 2.56 33.41
C THR A 6 -30.34 1.64 34.24
N SER A 7 -30.23 0.38 33.85
CA SER A 7 -29.44 -0.61 34.59
C SER A 7 -27.96 -0.22 34.58
N ALA A 8 -27.37 -0.01 35.76
CA ALA A 8 -25.97 0.37 35.94
C ALA A 8 -24.94 -0.61 35.30
N ARG A 9 -25.36 -1.83 34.95
CA ARG A 9 -24.54 -2.83 34.23
C ARG A 9 -24.00 -2.31 32.88
N GLY A 10 -24.74 -1.44 32.19
CA GLY A 10 -24.27 -0.87 30.92
C GLY A 10 -23.09 0.10 31.06
N SER A 11 -22.84 0.64 32.26
CA SER A 11 -21.74 1.58 32.53
C SER A 11 -20.41 0.87 32.78
N TYR A 12 -20.44 -0.21 33.56
CA TYR A 12 -19.24 -0.99 33.88
C TYR A 12 -18.66 -1.73 32.67
N VAL A 13 -19.52 -2.30 31.80
CA VAL A 13 -19.06 -2.96 30.57
C VAL A 13 -18.37 -1.97 29.64
N LYS A 14 -18.90 -0.75 29.52
CA LYS A 14 -18.24 0.32 28.74
C LYS A 14 -16.89 0.69 29.35
N GLY A 15 -16.80 0.82 30.67
CA GLY A 15 -15.54 1.10 31.36
C GLY A 15 -14.47 0.02 31.14
N ILE A 16 -14.86 -1.26 31.18
CA ILE A 16 -13.96 -2.39 30.92
C ILE A 16 -13.47 -2.38 29.46
N ILE A 17 -14.37 -2.17 28.49
CA ILE A 17 -14.00 -2.06 27.08
C ILE A 17 -13.04 -0.89 26.87
N LEU A 18 -13.32 0.27 27.47
CA LEU A 18 -12.48 1.46 27.34
C LEU A 18 -11.09 1.24 27.97
N LEU A 19 -11.03 0.57 29.12
CA LEU A 19 -9.77 0.20 29.77
C LEU A 19 -8.97 -0.81 28.92
N ALA A 20 -9.63 -1.81 28.34
CA ALA A 20 -8.97 -2.77 27.44
C ALA A 20 -8.40 -2.07 26.20
N VAL A 21 -9.16 -1.16 25.58
CA VAL A 21 -8.70 -0.34 24.44
C VAL A 21 -7.51 0.54 24.85
N LEU A 22 -7.57 1.17 26.03
CA LEU A 22 -6.47 2.00 26.55
C LEU A 22 -5.20 1.18 26.76
N LEU A 23 -5.32 -0.02 27.34
CA LEU A 23 -4.18 -0.92 27.58
C LEU A 23 -3.56 -1.42 26.28
N VAL A 24 -4.39 -1.79 25.30
CA VAL A 24 -3.91 -2.15 23.95
C VAL A 24 -3.22 -0.95 23.29
N GLY A 25 -3.80 0.24 23.38
CA GLY A 25 -3.21 1.47 22.84
C GLY A 25 -1.85 1.80 23.49
N LEU A 26 -1.74 1.68 24.82
CA LEU A 26 -0.49 1.86 25.56
C LEU A 26 0.56 0.81 25.21
N PHE A 27 0.15 -0.45 25.02
CA PHE A 27 1.05 -1.52 24.59
C PHE A 27 1.62 -1.24 23.19
N ILE A 28 0.75 -0.89 22.24
CA ILE A 28 1.16 -0.52 20.87
C ILE A 28 2.10 0.68 20.91
N TYR A 29 1.73 1.74 21.63
CA TYR A 29 2.55 2.94 21.79
C TYR A 29 3.94 2.59 22.33
N ASN A 30 4.00 1.83 23.43
CA ASN A 30 5.26 1.51 24.09
C ASN A 30 6.17 0.62 23.22
N LYS A 31 5.58 -0.32 22.47
CA LYS A 31 6.31 -1.18 21.52
C LYS A 31 6.90 -0.33 20.39
N VAL A 32 6.08 0.51 19.75
CA VAL A 32 6.52 1.41 18.66
C VAL A 32 7.57 2.41 19.14
N SER A 33 7.43 2.99 20.34
CA SER A 33 8.41 3.94 20.89
C SER A 33 9.76 3.31 21.25
N ARG A 34 9.80 2.02 21.59
CA ARG A 34 11.03 1.33 22.04
C ARG A 34 11.74 0.58 20.92
N GLU A 35 10.99 -0.13 20.10
CA GLU A 35 11.52 -1.04 19.09
C GLU A 35 11.50 -0.41 17.69
N GLY A 36 10.91 0.77 17.56
CA GLY A 36 10.61 1.38 16.27
C GLY A 36 9.51 0.61 15.54
N VAL A 37 9.22 1.05 14.32
CA VAL A 37 8.38 0.28 13.39
C VAL A 37 9.30 -0.69 12.65
N PRO A 38 9.00 -1.99 12.57
CA PRO A 38 9.82 -2.90 11.79
C PRO A 38 9.92 -2.41 10.34
N GLY A 39 11.14 -2.34 9.78
CA GLY A 39 11.40 -1.71 8.48
C GLY A 39 10.52 -2.23 7.34
N TYR A 40 10.25 -3.54 7.33
CA TYR A 40 9.38 -4.20 6.35
C TYR A 40 7.93 -3.65 6.33
N VAL A 41 7.47 -3.03 7.42
CA VAL A 41 6.14 -2.42 7.55
C VAL A 41 6.12 -1.01 6.98
N VAL A 42 7.21 -0.25 7.10
CA VAL A 42 7.30 1.08 6.48
C VAL A 42 7.26 0.89 4.96
N ASP A 43 7.99 -0.08 4.43
CA ASP A 43 8.09 -0.34 3.00
C ASP A 43 6.76 -0.75 2.35
N VAL A 44 5.81 -1.33 3.10
CA VAL A 44 4.50 -1.77 2.58
C VAL A 44 3.50 -0.62 2.52
N PHE A 45 3.62 0.37 3.40
CA PHE A 45 2.60 1.42 3.61
C PHE A 45 3.09 2.84 3.34
N SER A 46 4.36 3.05 3.05
CA SER A 46 4.90 4.38 2.81
C SER A 46 4.46 4.94 1.43
N ASP A 47 3.18 5.27 1.27
CA ASP A 47 2.80 6.42 0.46
C ASP A 47 3.27 7.65 1.24
N GLN A 48 4.59 7.92 1.20
CA GLN A 48 5.14 9.11 1.83
C GLN A 48 4.54 10.32 1.12
N SER A 49 3.64 11.02 1.80
CA SER A 49 3.15 12.32 1.32
C SER A 49 4.30 13.31 1.43
N VAL A 50 4.95 13.57 0.30
CA VAL A 50 5.95 14.64 0.20
C VAL A 50 5.23 15.98 0.26
N ASP A 51 5.69 16.90 1.11
CA ASP A 51 5.30 18.30 0.97
C ASP A 51 5.96 18.86 -0.29
N VAL A 52 5.13 19.00 -1.33
CA VAL A 52 5.53 19.48 -2.65
C VAL A 52 6.17 20.88 -2.60
N ARG A 53 5.95 21.63 -1.52
CA ARG A 53 6.50 22.98 -1.32
C ARG A 53 8.00 22.99 -1.03
N GLU A 54 8.56 21.90 -0.54
CA GLU A 54 9.98 21.78 -0.18
C GLU A 54 10.83 21.19 -1.31
N VAL A 55 10.24 21.00 -2.50
CA VAL A 55 10.86 20.29 -3.60
C VAL A 55 11.34 21.27 -4.68
N ASP A 56 12.63 21.21 -5.00
CA ASP A 56 13.20 21.97 -6.12
C ASP A 56 12.73 21.33 -7.44
N GLN A 57 11.91 22.06 -8.20
CA GLN A 57 11.30 21.54 -9.43
C GLN A 57 12.34 21.36 -10.54
N TYR A 58 12.21 20.24 -11.27
CA TYR A 58 13.04 19.97 -12.44
C TYR A 58 12.59 20.79 -13.64
N SER A 59 13.56 21.33 -14.38
CA SER A 59 13.38 21.75 -15.77
C SER A 59 13.04 20.55 -16.67
N GLU A 60 12.49 20.80 -17.87
CA GLU A 60 12.15 19.71 -18.80
C GLU A 60 13.36 18.82 -19.16
N ALA A 61 14.54 19.42 -19.31
CA ALA A 61 15.77 18.68 -19.59
C ALA A 61 16.19 17.79 -18.41
N GLU A 62 16.01 18.27 -17.18
CA GLU A 62 16.26 17.46 -15.98
C GLU A 62 15.23 16.35 -15.83
N GLN A 63 13.95 16.61 -16.12
CA GLN A 63 12.93 15.56 -16.15
C GLN A 63 13.28 14.46 -17.14
N ASP A 64 13.76 14.81 -18.33
CA ASP A 64 14.22 13.84 -19.32
C ASP A 64 15.41 13.01 -18.83
N SER A 65 16.38 13.67 -18.19
CA SER A 65 17.52 13.00 -17.57
C SER A 65 17.10 12.03 -16.47
N VAL A 66 16.13 12.41 -15.63
CA VAL A 66 15.62 11.55 -14.54
C VAL A 66 14.87 10.34 -15.10
N ARG A 67 14.04 10.52 -16.15
CA ARG A 67 13.35 9.39 -16.80
C ARG A 67 14.34 8.39 -17.39
N LYS A 68 15.38 8.87 -18.08
CA LYS A 68 16.42 8.01 -18.65
C LYS A 68 17.23 7.28 -17.57
N ALA A 69 17.59 7.98 -16.49
CA ALA A 69 18.33 7.38 -15.39
C ALA A 69 17.54 6.28 -14.66
N ALA A 70 16.22 6.45 -14.53
CA ALA A 70 15.35 5.47 -13.87
C ALA A 70 14.91 4.33 -14.82
N ALA A 71 15.12 4.46 -16.13
CA ALA A 71 14.68 3.47 -17.11
C ALA A 71 15.40 2.13 -16.92
N GLY A 72 14.66 1.03 -17.04
CA GLY A 72 15.19 -0.31 -16.87
C GLY A 72 14.14 -1.35 -16.54
N PHE A 73 14.59 -2.59 -16.43
CA PHE A 73 13.82 -3.71 -15.89
C PHE A 73 14.30 -3.96 -14.48
N TRP A 74 13.45 -3.67 -13.50
CA TRP A 74 13.78 -3.69 -12.08
C TRP A 74 13.03 -4.83 -11.41
N THR A 75 13.70 -5.55 -10.51
CA THR A 75 13.05 -6.55 -9.68
C THR A 75 13.40 -6.37 -8.21
N TYR A 76 12.38 -6.55 -7.38
CA TYR A 76 12.50 -6.60 -5.94
C TYR A 76 11.90 -7.91 -5.44
N ARG A 77 12.59 -8.53 -4.48
CA ARG A 77 12.09 -9.68 -3.73
C ARG A 77 12.43 -9.42 -2.28
N SER A 78 11.44 -9.47 -1.40
CA SER A 78 11.72 -9.43 0.04
C SER A 78 12.61 -10.62 0.42
N GLU A 79 13.79 -10.37 0.97
CA GLU A 79 14.87 -11.35 1.18
C GLU A 79 14.53 -12.55 2.08
N ARG A 80 13.38 -12.51 2.78
CA ARG A 80 12.91 -13.59 3.65
C ARG A 80 11.69 -14.28 3.05
N ASP A 81 11.93 -15.29 2.23
CA ASP A 81 10.92 -16.30 1.96
C ASP A 81 10.89 -17.30 3.12
N GLY A 82 9.78 -17.35 3.85
CA GLY A 82 9.59 -18.28 4.96
C GLY A 82 8.47 -17.85 5.89
N LYS A 83 7.97 -18.80 6.69
CA LYS A 83 6.83 -18.62 7.61
C LYS A 83 7.04 -17.58 8.72
N ASP A 84 8.24 -17.00 8.83
CA ASP A 84 8.59 -16.01 9.85
C ASP A 84 8.21 -14.58 9.46
N MET A 85 7.85 -14.34 8.19
CA MET A 85 7.33 -13.06 7.72
C MET A 85 5.85 -13.23 7.37
N PRO A 86 4.98 -12.27 7.70
CA PRO A 86 3.56 -12.34 7.36
C PRO A 86 3.30 -12.30 5.85
N MET A 87 4.25 -11.75 5.11
CA MET A 87 4.08 -11.47 3.70
C MET A 87 5.43 -11.53 2.99
N ALA A 88 5.45 -12.22 1.85
CA ALA A 88 6.52 -12.13 0.87
C ALA A 88 6.06 -11.24 -0.29
N VAL A 89 6.95 -10.39 -0.80
CA VAL A 89 6.66 -9.49 -1.92
C VAL A 89 7.62 -9.79 -3.06
N ARG A 90 7.06 -9.94 -4.25
CA ARG A 90 7.78 -9.98 -5.51
C ARG A 90 7.28 -8.84 -6.38
N ASP A 91 8.17 -7.94 -6.76
CA ASP A 91 7.83 -6.78 -7.58
C ASP A 91 8.71 -6.75 -8.82
N ARG A 92 8.11 -6.41 -9.95
CA ARG A 92 8.77 -6.32 -11.25
C ARG A 92 8.28 -5.09 -11.95
N ILE A 93 9.19 -4.21 -12.33
CA ILE A 93 8.90 -2.91 -12.95
C ILE A 93 9.69 -2.83 -14.25
N GLU A 94 9.01 -2.62 -15.37
CA GLU A 94 9.61 -2.06 -16.58
C GLU A 94 9.33 -0.56 -16.58
N LEU A 95 10.37 0.26 -16.50
CA LEU A 95 10.29 1.70 -16.68
C LEU A 95 11.00 2.07 -17.98
N ARG A 96 10.27 2.65 -18.93
CA ARG A 96 10.82 3.09 -20.21
C ARG A 96 11.37 4.51 -20.11
N GLU A 97 12.29 4.85 -20.99
CA GLU A 97 12.90 6.20 -21.07
C GLU A 97 11.87 7.31 -21.31
N ASN A 98 10.72 6.99 -21.91
CA ASN A 98 9.64 7.96 -22.10
C ASN A 98 8.74 8.11 -20.87
N GLY A 99 8.99 7.40 -19.77
CA GLY A 99 8.22 7.46 -18.53
C GLY A 99 7.08 6.43 -18.43
N ILE A 100 6.86 5.58 -19.44
CA ILE A 100 5.87 4.49 -19.34
C ILE A 100 6.34 3.47 -18.31
N ILE A 101 5.45 3.11 -17.38
CA ILE A 101 5.64 2.07 -16.37
C ILE A 101 4.74 0.89 -16.66
N TRP A 102 5.31 -0.31 -16.74
CA TRP A 102 4.60 -1.56 -16.49
C TRP A 102 5.07 -2.16 -15.17
N ARG A 103 4.16 -2.55 -14.30
CA ARG A 103 4.51 -3.16 -13.01
C ARG A 103 3.61 -4.33 -12.69
N VAL A 104 4.22 -5.43 -12.23
CA VAL A 104 3.54 -6.59 -11.65
C VAL A 104 4.11 -6.82 -10.27
N ARG A 105 3.25 -6.66 -9.26
CA ARG A 105 3.57 -6.90 -7.85
C ARG A 105 2.72 -8.06 -7.34
N THR A 106 3.36 -9.11 -6.88
CA THR A 106 2.72 -10.25 -6.21
C THR A 106 3.07 -10.23 -4.74
N GLU A 107 2.05 -10.31 -3.90
CA GLU A 107 2.16 -10.34 -2.44
C GLU A 107 1.60 -11.68 -1.96
N THR A 108 2.44 -12.51 -1.39
CA THR A 108 2.04 -13.79 -0.78
C THR A 108 1.88 -13.59 0.71
N LEU A 109 0.65 -13.67 1.17
CA LEU A 109 0.26 -13.56 2.57
C LEU A 109 0.29 -14.96 3.20
N TYR A 110 1.11 -15.15 4.23
CA TYR A 110 1.10 -16.37 5.02
C TYR A 110 0.03 -16.26 6.09
N LEU A 111 -0.84 -17.26 6.22
CA LEU A 111 -2.02 -17.22 7.06
C LEU A 111 -1.78 -17.94 8.41
N PRO A 112 -2.51 -17.56 9.48
CA PRO A 112 -2.41 -18.18 10.81
C PRO A 112 -2.59 -19.70 10.86
N SER A 113 -3.43 -20.26 9.99
CA SER A 113 -3.59 -21.71 9.80
C SER A 113 -2.29 -22.41 9.36
N GLY A 114 -1.39 -21.67 8.73
CA GLY A 114 -0.20 -22.17 8.04
C GLY A 114 -0.34 -22.21 6.52
N ASP A 115 -1.53 -21.90 5.99
CA ASP A 115 -1.80 -21.74 4.56
C ASP A 115 -1.23 -20.41 4.05
N SER A 116 -1.41 -20.12 2.76
CA SER A 116 -1.06 -18.84 2.17
C SER A 116 -2.03 -18.47 1.06
N THR A 117 -2.29 -17.18 0.91
CA THR A 117 -2.98 -16.62 -0.27
C THR A 117 -2.06 -15.65 -0.99
N SER A 118 -2.33 -15.36 -2.26
CA SER A 118 -1.54 -14.42 -3.04
C SER A 118 -2.41 -13.40 -3.73
N PHE A 119 -1.97 -12.15 -3.67
CA PHE A 119 -2.58 -11.02 -4.36
C PHE A 119 -1.62 -10.57 -5.45
N THR A 120 -2.11 -10.40 -6.67
CA THR A 120 -1.32 -9.80 -7.74
C THR A 120 -1.92 -8.48 -8.16
N HIS A 121 -1.09 -7.45 -8.17
CA HIS A 121 -1.42 -6.11 -8.63
C HIS A 121 -0.64 -5.82 -9.90
N ILE A 122 -1.36 -5.49 -10.97
CA ILE A 122 -0.78 -5.15 -12.27
C ILE A 122 -1.14 -3.70 -12.56
N SER A 123 -0.15 -2.89 -12.88
CA SER A 123 -0.36 -1.48 -13.18
C SER A 123 0.37 -1.02 -14.43
N HIS A 124 -0.31 -0.20 -15.22
CA HIS A 124 0.26 0.58 -16.31
C HIS A 124 0.09 2.05 -15.98
N ALA A 125 1.19 2.82 -16.05
CA ALA A 125 1.20 4.20 -15.60
C ALA A 125 2.22 5.04 -16.39
N PHE A 126 2.19 6.34 -16.15
CA PHE A 126 3.19 7.28 -16.65
C PHE A 126 3.89 7.99 -15.49
N LEU A 127 5.21 8.07 -15.54
CA LEU A 127 6.07 8.74 -14.56
C LEU A 127 6.43 10.15 -15.05
N ILE A 128 6.08 11.15 -14.23
CA ILE A 128 6.41 12.56 -14.45
C ILE A 128 7.36 12.99 -13.33
N PRO A 129 8.66 13.15 -13.59
CA PRO A 129 9.57 13.71 -12.59
C PRO A 129 9.12 15.12 -12.22
N PHE A 130 8.92 15.35 -10.92
CA PHE A 130 8.46 16.63 -10.40
C PHE A 130 9.64 17.47 -9.91
N GLY A 131 10.48 16.90 -9.05
CA GLY A 131 11.62 17.62 -8.51
C GLY A 131 12.50 16.80 -7.58
N ARG A 132 13.37 17.48 -6.84
CA ARG A 132 14.36 16.88 -5.93
C ARG A 132 14.04 17.21 -4.47
N LEU A 133 14.07 16.20 -3.61
CA LEU A 133 13.91 16.38 -2.16
C LEU A 133 15.26 16.70 -1.49
N ASP A 134 16.30 15.94 -1.83
CA ASP A 134 17.68 16.06 -1.32
C ASP A 134 18.68 15.60 -2.39
N ALA A 135 20.00 15.70 -2.12
CA ALA A 135 21.05 15.22 -3.02
C ALA A 135 20.89 13.74 -3.40
N GLY A 136 20.23 13.49 -4.53
CA GLY A 136 20.03 12.16 -5.12
C GLY A 136 18.60 11.62 -5.07
N MET A 137 17.70 12.18 -4.25
CA MET A 137 16.30 11.71 -4.18
C MET A 137 15.39 12.53 -5.10
N SER A 138 14.78 11.85 -6.06
CA SER A 138 13.79 12.41 -6.98
C SER A 138 12.37 12.09 -6.53
N VAL A 139 11.50 13.09 -6.63
CA VAL A 139 10.05 12.94 -6.47
C VAL A 139 9.43 12.95 -7.85
N SER A 140 8.57 11.97 -8.14
CA SER A 140 7.86 11.87 -9.41
C SER A 140 6.39 11.58 -9.18
N GLU A 141 5.53 12.19 -9.98
CA GLU A 141 4.13 11.82 -10.01
C GLU A 141 3.93 10.63 -10.93
N VAL A 142 3.17 9.64 -10.46
CA VAL A 142 2.80 8.46 -11.23
C VAL A 142 1.31 8.48 -11.50
N HIS A 143 0.97 8.60 -12.78
CA HIS A 143 -0.39 8.72 -13.27
C HIS A 143 -0.83 7.37 -13.82
N PHE A 144 -1.77 6.70 -13.14
CA PHE A 144 -2.20 5.37 -13.54
C PHE A 144 -3.16 5.42 -14.74
N ILE A 145 -2.89 4.56 -15.71
CA ILE A 145 -3.68 4.34 -16.93
C ILE A 145 -4.52 3.07 -16.77
N GLY A 146 -3.98 2.06 -16.10
CA GLY A 146 -4.68 0.80 -15.83
C GLY A 146 -4.22 0.19 -14.52
N LEU A 147 -5.16 -0.39 -13.79
CA LEU A 147 -4.95 -1.01 -12.49
C LEU A 147 -5.81 -2.28 -12.39
N VAL A 148 -5.16 -3.42 -12.22
CA VAL A 148 -5.81 -4.73 -12.13
C VAL A 148 -5.38 -5.42 -10.85
N TRP A 149 -6.34 -6.02 -10.15
CA TRP A 149 -6.11 -6.91 -9.04
C TRP A 149 -6.52 -8.33 -9.42
N ILE A 150 -5.71 -9.29 -9.00
CA ILE A 150 -5.98 -10.72 -9.09
C ILE A 150 -5.90 -11.32 -7.70
N HIS A 151 -6.96 -12.01 -7.28
CA HIS A 151 -7.03 -12.74 -6.02
C HIS A 151 -7.83 -14.03 -6.24
N ASP A 152 -7.27 -15.18 -5.85
CA ASP A 152 -7.89 -16.52 -6.01
C ASP A 152 -8.42 -16.80 -7.45
N ASN A 153 -7.70 -16.33 -8.46
CA ASN A 153 -8.06 -16.35 -9.90
C ASN A 153 -9.22 -15.46 -10.32
N ASP A 154 -9.83 -14.70 -9.41
CA ASP A 154 -10.73 -13.62 -9.76
C ASP A 154 -9.93 -12.38 -10.15
N THR A 155 -10.41 -11.65 -11.16
CA THR A 155 -9.74 -10.48 -11.72
C THR A 155 -10.68 -9.28 -11.68
N CYS A 156 -10.23 -8.17 -11.12
CA CYS A 156 -11.03 -6.95 -11.08
C CYS A 156 -10.22 -5.68 -11.40
N TYR A 157 -10.90 -4.65 -11.90
CA TYR A 157 -10.27 -3.40 -12.35
C TYR A 157 -10.54 -2.27 -11.37
N THR A 158 -9.48 -1.57 -10.97
CA THR A 158 -9.64 -0.36 -10.16
C THR A 158 -9.97 0.81 -11.10
N PRO A 159 -11.06 1.56 -10.85
CA PRO A 159 -11.35 2.74 -11.64
C PRO A 159 -10.24 3.78 -11.48
N ILE A 160 -9.65 4.22 -12.59
CA ILE A 160 -8.62 5.27 -12.65
C ILE A 160 -9.23 6.68 -12.65
N HIS A 161 -10.49 6.80 -13.07
CA HIS A 161 -11.26 8.04 -13.08
C HIS A 161 -12.59 7.84 -12.36
N LYS A 162 -13.05 8.89 -11.67
CA LYS A 162 -14.37 8.93 -11.05
C LYS A 162 -15.10 10.19 -11.50
N LYS A 163 -16.38 10.06 -11.81
CA LYS A 163 -17.24 11.20 -12.12
C LYS A 163 -17.41 12.07 -10.86
N ILE A 164 -17.27 13.38 -11.02
CA ILE A 164 -17.51 14.33 -9.93
C ILE A 164 -19.04 14.56 -9.85
N PRO A 165 -19.72 14.17 -8.75
CA PRO A 165 -21.19 14.21 -8.68
C PRO A 165 -21.79 15.62 -8.83
N ASP A 166 -21.05 16.64 -8.39
CA ASP A 166 -21.55 18.01 -8.25
C ASP A 166 -21.15 18.94 -9.42
N PHE A 167 -20.43 18.42 -10.40
CA PHE A 167 -20.09 19.17 -11.61
C PHE A 167 -20.94 18.69 -12.78
N ASP A 168 -21.21 19.62 -13.71
CA ASP A 168 -21.90 19.32 -14.96
C ASP A 168 -21.33 18.04 -15.59
N SER A 169 -22.22 17.23 -16.17
CA SER A 169 -22.15 15.77 -16.40
C SER A 169 -20.89 15.16 -17.07
N HIS A 170 -19.85 15.94 -17.35
CA HIS A 170 -18.63 15.61 -18.08
C HIS A 170 -17.34 15.76 -17.24
N ALA A 171 -17.43 16.24 -15.99
CA ALA A 171 -16.25 16.36 -15.14
C ALA A 171 -15.84 15.00 -14.53
N TRP A 172 -14.65 14.53 -14.92
CA TRP A 172 -14.00 13.36 -14.36
C TRP A 172 -12.78 13.80 -13.56
N THR A 173 -12.61 13.26 -12.37
CA THR A 173 -11.38 13.43 -11.58
C THR A 173 -10.55 12.15 -11.63
N ARG A 174 -9.23 12.32 -11.65
CA ARG A 174 -8.30 11.20 -11.49
C ARG A 174 -8.34 10.76 -10.04
N VAL A 175 -8.65 9.49 -9.83
CA VAL A 175 -8.68 8.91 -8.47
C VAL A 175 -7.44 8.08 -8.16
N ALA A 176 -6.62 7.79 -9.18
CA ALA A 176 -5.41 7.00 -9.03
C ALA A 176 -4.18 7.78 -9.53
N PHE A 177 -3.54 8.50 -8.62
CA PHE A 177 -2.17 8.97 -8.78
C PHE A 177 -1.40 8.70 -7.49
N ARG A 178 -0.08 8.55 -7.59
CA ARG A 178 0.82 8.39 -6.44
C ARG A 178 2.09 9.17 -6.67
N ASN A 179 2.72 9.62 -5.60
CA ASN A 179 4.07 10.14 -5.67
C ASN A 179 5.04 8.98 -5.48
N TRP A 180 6.00 8.85 -6.37
CA TRP A 180 7.17 7.99 -6.20
C TRP A 180 8.32 8.83 -5.68
N ILE A 181 8.88 8.40 -4.56
CA ILE A 181 10.19 8.88 -4.11
C ILE A 181 11.18 7.81 -4.52
N HIS A 182 12.06 8.17 -5.44
CA HIS A 182 13.02 7.23 -6.00
C HIS A 182 14.39 7.84 -6.18
N GLN A 183 15.37 6.96 -6.28
CA GLN A 183 16.76 7.30 -6.52
C GLN A 183 17.39 6.21 -7.37
N SER A 184 18.14 6.58 -8.40
CA SER A 184 18.95 5.65 -9.19
C SER A 184 20.41 5.85 -8.83
N ILE A 185 21.04 4.85 -8.21
CA ILE A 185 22.47 4.87 -7.84
C ILE A 185 23.13 3.69 -8.55
N ASP A 186 24.07 3.99 -9.45
CA ASP A 186 24.80 2.98 -10.22
C ASP A 186 23.85 2.00 -10.94
N THR A 187 23.73 0.78 -10.41
CA THR A 187 22.89 -0.29 -10.94
C THR A 187 21.65 -0.57 -10.09
N THR A 188 21.37 0.26 -9.08
CA THR A 188 20.29 0.04 -8.12
C THR A 188 19.23 1.12 -8.28
N PHE A 189 17.97 0.70 -8.35
CA PHE A 189 16.82 1.59 -8.33
C PHE A 189 16.14 1.51 -6.97
N ILE A 190 16.22 2.58 -6.18
CA ILE A 190 15.59 2.66 -4.87
C ILE A 190 14.22 3.31 -5.06
N LEU A 191 13.14 2.62 -4.67
CA LEU A 191 11.78 3.15 -4.74
C LEU A 191 11.09 2.96 -3.39
N HIS A 192 10.73 4.07 -2.74
CA HIS A 192 10.13 4.06 -1.40
C HIS A 192 10.95 3.25 -0.38
N GLY A 193 12.27 3.44 -0.38
CA GLY A 193 13.19 2.71 0.50
C GLY A 193 13.51 1.27 0.07
N ARG A 194 12.82 0.73 -0.94
CA ARG A 194 13.10 -0.61 -1.45
C ARG A 194 14.17 -0.56 -2.52
N GLU A 195 15.21 -1.37 -2.36
CA GLU A 195 16.29 -1.50 -3.34
C GLU A 195 15.92 -2.55 -4.41
N TYR A 196 15.73 -2.09 -5.64
CA TYR A 196 15.51 -2.96 -6.79
C TYR A 196 16.85 -3.24 -7.47
N SER A 197 17.05 -4.50 -7.80
CA SER A 197 18.15 -4.96 -8.64
C SER A 197 17.72 -4.97 -10.10
N PRO A 198 18.67 -4.83 -11.04
CA PRO A 198 18.37 -4.99 -12.44
C PRO A 198 17.96 -6.44 -12.69
N TYR A 199 16.91 -6.62 -13.49
CA TYR A 199 16.57 -7.93 -14.03
C TYR A 199 17.67 -8.27 -15.04
N GLY A 200 18.66 -9.07 -14.60
CA GLY A 200 19.87 -9.39 -15.36
C GLY A 200 19.59 -10.20 -16.64
N ASP A 201 20.50 -11.09 -17.03
CA ASP A 201 20.44 -11.82 -18.32
C ASP A 201 19.35 -12.90 -18.42
N ALA A 202 18.34 -12.86 -17.55
CA ALA A 202 17.19 -13.75 -17.62
C ALA A 202 16.30 -13.42 -18.84
N ASP A 203 15.53 -14.40 -19.30
CA ASP A 203 14.62 -14.23 -20.43
C ASP A 203 13.56 -13.14 -20.12
N LEU A 204 13.60 -12.03 -20.87
CA LEU A 204 12.63 -10.95 -20.77
C LEU A 204 11.19 -11.42 -21.04
N ALA A 205 11.00 -12.49 -21.82
CA ALA A 205 9.67 -13.09 -22.01
C ALA A 205 9.09 -13.66 -20.71
N ALA A 206 9.93 -14.00 -19.73
CA ALA A 206 9.53 -14.44 -18.39
C ALA A 206 9.50 -13.30 -17.35
N PHE A 207 9.77 -12.05 -17.77
CA PHE A 207 9.78 -10.90 -16.87
C PHE A 207 8.39 -10.58 -16.33
N PHE A 208 7.33 -10.76 -17.09
CA PHE A 208 5.97 -10.70 -16.55
C PHE A 208 5.31 -12.08 -16.62
N PRO A 209 4.42 -12.42 -15.68
CA PRO A 209 3.60 -13.62 -15.82
C PRO A 209 2.84 -13.60 -17.15
N ALA A 210 2.69 -14.76 -17.78
CA ALA A 210 1.99 -14.88 -19.05
C ALA A 210 0.57 -14.29 -18.95
N GLY A 211 0.21 -13.42 -19.89
CA GLY A 211 -1.09 -12.77 -19.95
C GLY A 211 -1.26 -11.55 -19.02
N ALA A 212 -0.34 -11.28 -18.07
CA ALA A 212 -0.48 -10.17 -17.12
C ALA A 212 -0.64 -8.81 -17.81
N ILE A 213 0.17 -8.55 -18.83
CA ILE A 213 0.10 -7.30 -19.61
C ILE A 213 -1.21 -7.20 -20.40
N GLY A 214 -1.65 -8.32 -21.00
CA GLY A 214 -2.90 -8.37 -21.77
C GLY A 214 -4.16 -8.13 -20.93
N LEU A 215 -4.08 -8.31 -19.61
CA LEU A 215 -5.18 -7.95 -18.72
C LEU A 215 -5.41 -6.43 -18.77
N ILE A 216 -4.40 -5.59 -18.66
CA ILE A 216 -4.61 -4.13 -18.57
C ILE A 216 -5.43 -3.55 -19.75
N ASP A 217 -5.31 -4.14 -20.93
CA ASP A 217 -6.03 -3.71 -22.14
C ASP A 217 -7.44 -4.33 -22.29
N SER A 218 -7.83 -5.25 -21.40
CA SER A 218 -9.13 -5.94 -21.45
C SER A 218 -10.26 -5.07 -20.88
N ILE A 219 -11.10 -4.55 -21.77
CA ILE A 219 -12.25 -3.71 -21.44
C ILE A 219 -13.47 -4.46 -20.86
N ASN A 220 -13.45 -5.80 -20.89
CA ASN A 220 -14.63 -6.64 -20.60
C ASN A 220 -14.68 -7.20 -19.17
N ILE A 221 -13.75 -6.83 -18.30
CA ILE A 221 -13.66 -7.37 -16.94
C ILE A 221 -14.32 -6.41 -15.95
N GLY A 222 -14.99 -6.97 -14.94
CA GLY A 222 -15.72 -6.22 -13.93
C GLY A 222 -14.84 -5.24 -13.15
N GLN A 223 -15.43 -4.11 -12.76
CA GLN A 223 -14.79 -3.20 -11.81
C GLN A 223 -14.71 -3.87 -10.44
N CYS A 224 -13.61 -3.66 -9.73
CA CYS A 224 -13.52 -4.05 -8.33
C CYS A 224 -14.68 -3.38 -7.57
N PRO A 225 -15.42 -4.13 -6.74
CA PRO A 225 -16.32 -3.54 -5.76
C PRO A 225 -15.62 -2.38 -5.05
N HIS A 226 -16.31 -1.26 -4.81
CA HIS A 226 -15.70 -0.06 -4.22
C HIS A 226 -15.03 -0.29 -2.84
N SER A 227 -15.27 -1.45 -2.22
CA SER A 227 -14.66 -1.91 -0.97
C SER A 227 -13.37 -2.73 -1.13
N LEU A 228 -13.04 -3.20 -2.34
CA LEU A 228 -11.83 -3.99 -2.59
C LEU A 228 -10.61 -3.07 -2.60
N THR A 229 -10.00 -2.94 -1.42
CA THR A 229 -8.69 -2.31 -1.22
C THR A 229 -7.70 -3.42 -0.84
N HIS A 230 -6.40 -3.19 -1.04
CA HIS A 230 -5.38 -4.16 -0.60
C HIS A 230 -5.56 -4.54 0.89
N GLY A 231 -5.77 -3.54 1.76
CA GLY A 231 -6.04 -3.79 3.18
C GLY A 231 -7.36 -4.54 3.43
N GLY A 232 -8.38 -4.31 2.60
CA GLY A 232 -9.64 -5.06 2.62
C GLY A 232 -9.46 -6.54 2.25
N LEU A 233 -8.70 -6.80 1.18
CA LEU A 233 -8.35 -8.14 0.71
C LEU A 233 -7.56 -8.93 1.77
N VAL A 234 -6.51 -8.33 2.34
CA VAL A 234 -5.73 -8.94 3.42
C VAL A 234 -6.61 -9.23 4.64
N LYS A 235 -7.46 -8.26 5.02
CA LYS A 235 -8.38 -8.44 6.15
C LYS A 235 -9.37 -9.58 5.90
N GLU A 236 -9.95 -9.67 4.71
CA GLU A 236 -10.92 -10.72 4.36
C GLU A 236 -10.28 -12.11 4.36
N ALA A 237 -9.09 -12.25 3.76
CA ALA A 237 -8.35 -13.50 3.77
C ALA A 237 -8.02 -13.98 5.20
N VAL A 238 -7.58 -13.06 6.07
CA VAL A 238 -7.32 -13.38 7.48
C VAL A 238 -8.60 -13.75 8.22
N LEU A 239 -9.71 -13.05 7.97
CA LEU A 239 -11.00 -13.34 8.63
C LEU A 239 -11.56 -14.70 8.23
N GLU A 240 -11.45 -15.07 6.95
CA GLU A 240 -11.92 -16.38 6.50
C GLU A 240 -11.02 -17.50 7.04
N ASP A 241 -9.70 -17.30 7.10
CA ASP A 241 -8.76 -18.27 7.68
C ASP A 241 -9.07 -18.59 9.14
N VAL A 242 -9.34 -17.56 9.96
CA VAL A 242 -9.55 -17.76 11.41
C VAL A 242 -10.95 -18.27 11.76
N LYS A 243 -11.92 -18.17 10.85
CA LYS A 243 -13.32 -18.51 11.10
C LYS A 243 -13.51 -19.99 11.45
N ASP A 244 -12.72 -20.86 10.83
CA ASP A 244 -12.79 -22.31 11.02
C ASP A 244 -11.71 -22.85 11.97
N MET A 245 -10.90 -21.97 12.58
CA MET A 245 -9.87 -22.37 13.54
C MET A 245 -10.47 -22.71 14.91
N THR A 246 -10.26 -23.95 15.36
CA THR A 246 -10.59 -24.34 16.74
C THR A 246 -9.67 -23.65 17.75
N VAL A 247 -10.26 -23.04 18.79
CA VAL A 247 -9.53 -22.36 19.86
C VAL A 247 -8.75 -23.37 20.72
N ASP A 248 -7.44 -23.47 20.46
CA ASP A 248 -6.48 -24.17 21.31
C ASP A 248 -5.47 -23.18 21.94
N ALA A 249 -4.64 -23.64 22.88
CA ALA A 249 -3.62 -22.79 23.51
C ALA A 249 -2.59 -22.23 22.50
N ARG A 250 -2.42 -22.86 21.32
CA ARG A 250 -1.61 -22.33 20.23
C ARG A 250 -2.34 -21.26 19.43
N LEU A 251 -3.67 -21.17 19.52
CA LEU A 251 -4.46 -20.12 18.88
C LEU A 251 -4.25 -18.77 19.57
N GLU A 252 -4.12 -18.70 20.90
CA GLU A 252 -3.85 -17.43 21.59
C GLU A 252 -2.53 -16.80 21.12
N GLU A 253 -1.47 -17.60 21.00
CA GLU A 253 -0.18 -17.14 20.48
C GLU A 253 -0.22 -16.83 18.97
N ARG A 254 -1.04 -17.54 18.20
CA ARG A 254 -1.28 -17.23 16.77
C ARG A 254 -2.09 -15.95 16.60
N VAL A 255 -3.12 -15.71 17.40
CA VAL A 255 -3.94 -14.49 17.40
C VAL A 255 -3.12 -13.30 17.88
N ARG A 256 -2.25 -13.48 18.88
CA ARG A 256 -1.33 -12.41 19.30
C ARG A 256 -0.36 -12.04 18.18
N ARG A 257 0.23 -13.03 17.51
CA ARG A 257 1.01 -12.78 16.28
C ARG A 257 0.16 -12.11 15.21
N LEU A 258 -1.11 -12.49 15.07
CA LEU A 258 -2.01 -11.94 14.06
C LEU A 258 -2.31 -10.45 14.32
N VAL A 259 -2.57 -10.09 15.57
CA VAL A 259 -2.76 -8.68 15.97
C VAL A 259 -1.47 -7.88 15.78
N ASP A 260 -0.35 -8.41 16.27
CA ASP A 260 0.94 -7.74 16.19
C ASP A 260 1.47 -7.60 14.76
N THR A 261 1.11 -8.51 13.85
CA THR A 261 1.70 -8.62 12.52
C THR A 261 0.77 -8.14 11.39
N TYR A 262 -0.55 -8.22 11.57
CA TYR A 262 -1.52 -7.82 10.53
C TYR A 262 -2.44 -6.69 11.00
N TYR A 263 -2.94 -6.74 12.24
CA TYR A 263 -3.95 -5.77 12.66
C TYR A 263 -3.37 -4.38 12.91
N ILE A 264 -2.21 -4.28 13.56
CA ILE A 264 -1.52 -3.01 13.74
C ILE A 264 -1.18 -2.39 12.38
N ASP A 265 -0.61 -3.18 11.48
CA ASP A 265 0.00 -2.68 10.25
C ASP A 265 -1.03 -2.39 9.14
N TYR A 266 -2.02 -3.26 8.94
CA TYR A 266 -2.97 -3.14 7.85
C TYR A 266 -4.26 -2.41 8.25
N CYS A 267 -4.63 -2.42 9.54
CA CYS A 267 -5.89 -1.84 10.01
C CYS A 267 -5.70 -0.56 10.82
N LEU A 268 -4.73 -0.51 11.73
CA LEU A 268 -4.54 0.61 12.67
C LEU A 268 -3.66 1.72 12.08
N LYS A 269 -2.51 1.37 11.48
CA LYS A 269 -1.52 2.32 11.00
C LYS A 269 -2.05 3.27 9.90
N PRO A 270 -2.77 2.82 8.86
CA PRO A 270 -3.35 3.73 7.87
C PRO A 270 -4.33 4.74 8.48
N VAL A 271 -5.01 4.36 9.56
CA VAL A 271 -5.93 5.24 10.30
C VAL A 271 -5.17 6.29 11.13
N LEU A 272 -4.03 5.89 11.71
CA LEU A 272 -3.18 6.77 12.51
C LEU A 272 -2.41 7.77 11.63
N GLU A 273 -1.85 7.33 10.50
CA GLU A 273 -1.10 8.17 9.57
C GLU A 273 -2.00 9.22 8.88
N LYS A 274 -3.21 8.82 8.50
CA LYS A 274 -4.22 9.75 7.95
C LYS A 274 -4.64 10.85 8.93
N ARG A 275 -4.45 10.64 10.24
CA ARG A 275 -4.67 11.65 11.28
C ARG A 275 -3.45 12.52 11.53
N SER A 276 -2.23 12.00 11.40
CA SER A 276 -1.00 12.79 11.59
C SER A 276 -0.72 13.75 10.42
N THR A 277 -1.15 13.41 9.19
CA THR A 277 -1.07 14.33 8.04
C THR A 277 -2.22 15.34 8.00
N GLY A 278 -3.21 15.20 8.90
CA GLY A 278 -4.32 16.13 9.07
C GLY A 278 -3.99 17.29 10.00
N THR A 279 -2.83 17.93 9.84
CA THR A 279 -2.57 19.23 10.48
C THR A 279 -3.52 20.25 9.83
N ALA A 280 -4.32 20.91 10.67
CA ALA A 280 -5.36 21.84 10.25
C ALA A 280 -4.86 22.87 9.21
N PRO A 281 -5.70 23.33 8.26
CA PRO A 281 -5.32 24.43 7.39
C PRO A 281 -4.96 25.62 8.29
N ALA A 282 -3.71 26.09 8.17
CA ALA A 282 -3.31 27.35 8.76
C ALA A 282 -4.28 28.41 8.23
N THR A 283 -5.13 28.94 9.10
CA THR A 283 -5.91 30.16 8.83
C THR A 283 -4.90 31.29 8.66
N GLY A 284 -4.43 31.48 7.43
CA GLY A 284 -3.72 32.67 7.01
C GLY A 284 -4.71 33.81 6.96
N THR A 285 -4.65 34.70 7.94
CA THR A 285 -5.19 36.06 7.82
C THR A 285 -4.52 36.73 6.64
N ILE A 286 -5.34 37.21 5.70
CA ILE A 286 -4.94 38.12 4.63
C ILE A 286 -4.79 39.50 5.28
N GLU A 287 -3.59 40.06 5.26
CA GLU A 287 -3.36 41.51 5.37
C GLU A 287 -3.35 42.14 3.99
#